data_AF-A0A0G0X8P5-F1
#
_entry.id   AF-A0A0G0X8P5-F1
#
_cell.length_a   1.000
_cell.length_b   1.000
_cell.length_c   1.000
_cell.angle_alpha   90.00
_cell.angle_beta   90.00
_cell.angle_gamma   90.00
#
_symmetry.space_group_name_H-M   'P 1'
#
loop_
_entity.id
_entity.type
_entity.pdbx_description
1 polymer ?
#
loop_
_entity_poly.entity_id
_entity_poly.type
_entity_poly.pdbx_seq_one_letter_code
_entity_poly.pdbx_strand_id
1 'polypeptide(L)'
;MGKSGYLFELRKNPPIVTVINQTPSNQDLDFSLFWEVWNMVGDDYLERPVDRQKMMYGAIQGMVNALGDPYTSYLPPQVNEVVTDAINGTYKGIGAELGLRDGQLIIVAPLDGSPAKEAGVLAGDKILEIESNGTVGISLTEAVSKIRGEAGTLSTLKLQRNDNEKEVLLLLRVLLGKIKVMELRISESAGLGEILTLSGRKLLKKLM
;
A
#
# COMPACT_ATOMS: atom_id res chain seq x y z
N MET A 1 -3.43 34.03 -4.51
CA MET A 1 -3.52 32.74 -3.79
C MET A 1 -4.45 31.83 -4.58
N GLY A 2 -3.91 30.97 -5.45
CA GLY A 2 -4.70 29.98 -6.20
C GLY A 2 -3.95 28.64 -6.14
N LYS A 3 -4.61 27.57 -5.70
CA LYS A 3 -4.04 26.22 -5.76
C LYS A 3 -4.03 25.78 -7.23
N SER A 4 -2.88 25.33 -7.73
CA SER A 4 -2.73 24.79 -9.09
C SER A 4 -3.69 23.61 -9.30
N GLY A 5 -4.46 23.60 -10.40
CA GLY A 5 -5.32 22.47 -10.81
C GLY A 5 -6.84 22.71 -10.87
N TYR A 6 -7.33 23.90 -10.53
CA TYR A 6 -8.77 24.22 -10.54
C TYR A 6 -9.07 25.45 -11.42
N LEU A 7 -10.00 25.29 -12.38
CA LEU A 7 -10.55 26.39 -13.16
C LEU A 7 -11.96 26.73 -12.69
N PHE A 8 -12.23 28.00 -12.44
CA PHE A 8 -13.54 28.51 -12.05
C PHE A 8 -14.15 29.27 -13.22
N GLU A 9 -15.23 28.74 -13.80
CA GLU A 9 -16.08 29.50 -14.73
C GLU A 9 -17.31 30.03 -14.00
N LEU A 10 -17.44 31.35 -13.93
CA LEU A 10 -18.64 32.02 -13.43
C LEU A 10 -19.56 32.36 -14.62
N ARG A 11 -20.61 31.56 -14.84
CA ARG A 11 -21.69 31.94 -15.78
C ARG A 11 -22.74 32.75 -15.04
N LYS A 12 -23.21 33.84 -15.66
CA LYS A 12 -24.19 34.74 -15.04
C LYS A 12 -25.57 34.07 -14.90
N ASN A 13 -26.01 34.01 -13.64
CA ASN A 13 -27.37 33.86 -13.09
C ASN A 13 -28.20 32.59 -13.45
N PRO A 14 -28.46 31.67 -12.49
CA PRO A 14 -27.84 31.55 -11.15
C PRO A 14 -26.37 31.10 -11.26
N PRO A 15 -25.49 31.42 -10.29
CA PRO A 15 -24.09 31.02 -10.36
C PRO A 15 -23.96 29.51 -10.13
N ILE A 16 -23.82 28.76 -11.21
CA ILE A 16 -23.39 27.36 -11.15
C ILE A 16 -21.87 27.39 -11.02
N VAL A 17 -21.37 27.13 -9.81
CA VAL A 17 -19.94 26.91 -9.60
C VAL A 17 -19.62 25.50 -10.09
N THR A 18 -19.05 25.40 -11.29
CA THR A 18 -18.54 24.12 -11.78
C THR A 18 -17.10 23.99 -11.33
N VAL A 19 -16.82 23.07 -10.41
CA VAL A 19 -15.46 22.70 -10.04
C VAL A 19 -14.99 21.66 -11.03
N ILE A 20 -14.20 22.07 -12.01
CA ILE A 20 -13.58 21.18 -12.98
C ILE A 20 -12.20 20.82 -12.45
N ASN A 21 -11.98 19.55 -12.13
CA ASN A 21 -10.64 19.03 -11.90
C ASN A 21 -9.92 19.02 -13.26
N GLN A 22 -8.95 19.91 -13.44
CA GLN A 22 -8.16 19.95 -14.67
C GLN A 22 -6.93 19.06 -14.47
N THR A 23 -6.85 17.98 -15.25
CA THR A 23 -5.61 17.21 -15.39
C THR A 23 -4.52 18.17 -15.87
N PRO A 24 -3.33 18.21 -15.23
CA PRO A 24 -2.27 19.13 -15.62
C PRO A 24 -1.94 18.95 -17.11
N SER A 25 -2.01 20.05 -17.88
CA SER A 25 -2.03 20.04 -19.35
C SER A 25 -0.68 19.74 -20.03
N ASN A 26 0.24 19.05 -19.34
CA ASN A 26 1.57 18.79 -19.84
C ASN A 26 1.89 17.30 -19.80
N GLN A 27 1.22 16.51 -20.63
CA GLN A 27 1.64 15.15 -20.95
C GLN A 27 1.33 14.87 -22.43
N ASP A 28 2.37 14.59 -23.23
CA ASP A 28 2.28 14.01 -24.59
C ASP A 28 1.79 12.54 -24.57
N LEU A 29 0.95 12.18 -23.60
CA LEU A 29 0.48 10.82 -23.37
C LEU A 29 -0.97 10.70 -23.81
N ASP A 30 -1.20 9.79 -24.76
CA ASP A 30 -2.53 9.43 -25.21
C ASP A 30 -3.18 8.45 -24.21
N PHE A 31 -4.21 8.93 -23.50
CA PHE A 31 -5.01 8.14 -22.56
C PHE A 31 -6.21 7.45 -23.22
N SER A 32 -6.39 7.55 -24.54
CA SER A 32 -7.50 6.91 -25.26
C SER A 32 -7.56 5.41 -25.00
N LEU A 33 -6.41 4.73 -25.06
CA LEU A 33 -6.27 3.31 -24.80
C LEU A 33 -6.70 2.94 -23.37
N PHE A 34 -6.35 3.75 -22.36
CA PHE A 34 -6.77 3.52 -20.98
C PHE A 34 -8.30 3.52 -20.86
N TRP A 35 -8.96 4.51 -21.46
CA TRP A 35 -10.42 4.63 -21.42
C TRP A 35 -11.14 3.55 -22.21
N GLU A 36 -10.58 3.13 -23.34
CA GLU A 36 -11.11 2.01 -24.12
C GLU A 36 -11.12 0.72 -23.30
N VAL A 37 -9.99 0.37 -22.68
CA VAL A 37 -9.89 -0.81 -21.81
C VAL A 37 -10.78 -0.68 -20.57
N TRP A 38 -10.82 0.51 -19.96
CA TRP A 38 -11.69 0.78 -18.81
C TRP A 38 -13.16 0.51 -19.10
N ASN A 39 -13.66 0.99 -20.25
CA ASN A 39 -15.04 0.79 -20.66
C ASN A 39 -15.29 -0.66 -21.08
N MET A 40 -14.40 -1.27 -21.85
CA MET A 40 -14.52 -2.68 -22.24
C MET A 40 -14.62 -3.60 -21.02
N VAL A 41 -13.75 -3.44 -20.03
CA VAL A 41 -13.85 -4.23 -18.79
C VAL A 41 -15.12 -3.88 -18.02
N GLY A 42 -15.49 -2.60 -17.96
CA GLY A 42 -16.68 -2.17 -17.23
C GLY A 42 -18.00 -2.67 -17.83
N ASP A 43 -18.06 -2.80 -19.15
CA ASP A 43 -19.28 -3.02 -19.90
C ASP A 43 -19.39 -4.44 -20.48
N ASP A 44 -18.28 -5.18 -20.61
CA ASP A 44 -18.23 -6.52 -21.23
C ASP A 44 -17.76 -7.63 -20.28
N TYR A 45 -17.30 -7.32 -19.06
CA TYR A 45 -16.92 -8.35 -18.09
C TYR A 45 -18.11 -9.26 -17.73
N LEU A 46 -17.84 -10.56 -17.64
CA LEU A 46 -18.85 -11.61 -17.48
C LEU A 46 -19.53 -11.58 -16.10
N GLU A 47 -18.78 -11.29 -15.04
CA GLU A 47 -19.30 -11.25 -13.68
C GLU A 47 -19.69 -9.81 -13.31
N ARG A 48 -20.96 -9.48 -13.57
CA ARG A 48 -21.52 -8.14 -13.29
C ARG A 48 -22.30 -8.12 -11.97
N PRO A 49 -22.35 -6.96 -11.30
CA PRO A 49 -21.72 -5.68 -11.67
C PRO A 49 -20.24 -5.60 -11.32
N VAL A 50 -19.46 -4.92 -12.14
CA VAL A 50 -18.08 -4.56 -11.78
C VAL A 50 -18.06 -3.44 -10.74
N ASP A 51 -17.15 -3.52 -9.80
CA ASP A 51 -16.87 -2.43 -8.87
C ASP A 51 -15.89 -1.43 -9.52
N ARG A 52 -16.44 -0.37 -10.11
CA ARG A 52 -15.65 0.69 -10.76
C ARG A 52 -14.72 1.43 -9.80
N GLN A 53 -15.05 1.49 -8.50
CA GLN A 53 -14.17 2.11 -7.51
C GLN A 53 -12.94 1.23 -7.26
N LYS A 54 -13.14 -0.09 -7.14
CA LYS A 54 -12.05 -1.06 -7.03
C LYS A 54 -11.15 -1.06 -8.27
N MET A 55 -11.74 -0.94 -9.48
CA MET A 55 -10.97 -0.80 -10.73
C MET A 55 -10.09 0.45 -10.71
N MET A 56 -10.63 1.59 -10.25
CA MET A 56 -9.87 2.85 -10.15
C MET A 56 -8.66 2.70 -9.24
N TYR A 57 -8.85 2.11 -8.05
CA TYR A 57 -7.75 1.87 -7.12
C TYR A 57 -6.71 0.90 -7.68
N GLY A 58 -7.16 -0.16 -8.36
CA GLY A 58 -6.25 -1.08 -9.05
C GLY A 58 -5.41 -0.40 -10.13
N ALA A 59 -6.02 0.50 -10.91
CA ALA A 59 -5.30 1.30 -11.91
C ALA A 59 -4.25 2.22 -11.28
N ILE A 60 -4.60 2.93 -10.21
CA ILE A 60 -3.65 3.80 -9.48
C ILE A 60 -2.51 2.98 -8.87
N GLN A 61 -2.83 1.85 -8.24
CA GLN A 61 -1.83 0.94 -7.70
C GLN A 61 -0.88 0.43 -8.81
N GLY A 62 -1.41 0.04 -9.96
CA GLY A 62 -0.62 -0.38 -11.12
C GLY A 62 0.34 0.71 -11.60
N MET A 63 -0.12 1.97 -11.67
CA MET A 63 0.73 3.12 -12.01
C MET A 63 1.86 3.32 -11.00
N VAL A 64 1.58 3.18 -9.70
CA VAL A 64 2.60 3.30 -8.66
C VAL A 64 3.60 2.14 -8.72
N ASN A 65 3.12 0.91 -8.89
CA ASN A 65 3.97 -0.27 -9.00
C ASN A 65 4.89 -0.19 -10.25
N ALA A 66 4.44 0.45 -11.33
CA ALA A 66 5.24 0.66 -12.53
C ALA A 66 6.50 1.51 -12.31
N LEU A 67 6.59 2.26 -11.20
CA LEU A 67 7.82 2.98 -10.81
C LEU A 67 8.97 2.04 -10.42
N GLY A 68 8.67 0.77 -10.10
CA GLY A 68 9.66 -0.19 -9.65
C GLY A 68 10.31 0.13 -8.30
N ASP A 69 9.77 1.12 -7.57
CA ASP A 69 10.23 1.49 -6.23
C ASP A 69 9.41 0.73 -5.17
N PRO A 70 10.01 -0.27 -4.47
CA PRO A 70 9.29 -1.07 -3.47
C PRO A 70 8.86 -0.27 -2.22
N TYR A 71 9.36 0.97 -2.08
CA TYR A 71 9.05 1.86 -0.96
C TYR A 71 8.02 2.95 -1.30
N THR A 72 7.55 2.98 -2.55
CA THR A 72 6.44 3.84 -2.97
C THR A 72 5.19 3.00 -3.06
N SER A 73 4.10 3.47 -2.45
CA SER A 73 2.82 2.74 -2.49
C SER A 73 1.64 3.69 -2.50
N TYR A 74 0.61 3.29 -3.22
CA TYR A 74 -0.70 3.93 -3.17
C TYR A 74 -1.52 3.33 -2.02
N LEU A 75 -2.20 4.19 -1.27
CA LEU A 75 -3.10 3.79 -0.21
C LEU A 75 -4.51 4.29 -0.51
N PRO A 76 -5.46 3.39 -0.84
CA PRO A 76 -6.84 3.77 -1.01
C PRO A 76 -7.47 4.12 0.36
N PRO A 77 -8.53 4.95 0.40
CA PRO A 77 -9.15 5.44 1.63
C PRO A 77 -9.56 4.36 2.63
N GLN A 78 -9.90 3.17 2.17
CA GLN A 78 -10.26 2.02 3.00
C GLN A 78 -9.09 1.53 3.88
N VAL A 79 -7.85 1.86 3.53
CA VAL A 79 -6.63 1.41 4.23
C VAL A 79 -6.11 2.48 5.22
N ASN A 80 -6.79 3.63 5.36
CA ASN A 80 -6.35 4.73 6.23
C ASN A 80 -6.24 4.35 7.72
N GLU A 81 -7.04 3.39 8.19
CA GLU A 81 -6.96 2.91 9.58
C GLU A 81 -5.58 2.30 9.89
N VAL A 82 -4.97 1.60 8.93
CA VAL A 82 -3.67 0.95 9.09
C VAL A 82 -2.55 1.97 9.33
N VAL A 83 -2.59 3.08 8.60
CA VAL A 83 -1.62 4.19 8.74
C VAL A 83 -1.86 4.95 10.02
N THR A 84 -3.12 5.24 10.35
CA THR A 84 -3.49 5.97 11.56
C THR A 84 -3.06 5.22 12.82
N ASP A 85 -3.31 3.90 12.85
CA ASP A 85 -2.87 3.00 13.93
C ASP A 85 -1.33 2.99 14.05
N ALA A 86 -0.63 2.93 12.91
CA ALA A 86 0.83 2.98 12.88
C ALA A 86 1.39 4.30 13.46
N ILE A 87 0.81 5.45 13.11
CA ILE A 87 1.21 6.76 13.66
C ILE A 87 0.98 6.81 15.18
N ASN A 88 -0.11 6.20 15.65
CA ASN A 88 -0.48 6.14 17.06
C ASN A 88 0.31 5.08 17.86
N GLY A 89 1.26 4.37 17.23
CA GLY A 89 2.10 3.38 17.91
C GLY A 89 1.37 2.10 18.32
N THR A 90 0.16 1.88 17.79
CA THR A 90 -0.66 0.70 18.05
C THR A 90 -0.67 -0.15 16.78
N TYR A 91 -0.31 -1.42 16.90
CA TYR A 91 -0.28 -2.35 15.76
C TYR A 91 -1.20 -3.51 16.06
N LYS A 92 -2.05 -3.88 15.11
CA LYS A 92 -2.81 -5.13 15.19
C LYS A 92 -2.25 -6.07 14.13
N GLY A 93 -1.54 -7.12 14.54
CA GLY A 93 -0.85 -7.99 13.60
C GLY A 93 -0.05 -9.10 14.28
N ILE A 94 0.80 -9.75 13.49
CA ILE A 94 1.64 -10.88 13.94
C ILE A 94 2.88 -10.45 14.73
N GLY A 95 3.27 -9.17 14.63
CA GLY A 95 4.42 -8.61 15.33
C GLY A 95 5.77 -8.96 14.71
N ALA A 96 5.91 -8.73 13.41
CA ALA A 96 7.18 -8.85 12.71
C ALA A 96 7.46 -7.60 11.88
N GLU A 97 8.74 -7.23 11.80
CA GLU A 97 9.24 -6.27 10.84
C GLU A 97 9.43 -6.99 9.49
N LEU A 98 8.82 -6.42 8.45
CA LEU A 98 8.86 -6.95 7.10
C LEU A 98 9.79 -6.11 6.23
N GLY A 99 10.38 -6.74 5.23
CA GLY A 99 11.20 -6.07 4.24
C GLY A 99 11.13 -6.78 2.90
N LEU A 100 11.61 -6.10 1.86
CA LEU A 100 11.82 -6.68 0.55
C LEU A 100 13.32 -6.84 0.33
N ARG A 101 13.73 -8.03 -0.10
CA ARG A 101 15.09 -8.33 -0.51
C ARG A 101 15.05 -9.05 -1.84
N ASP A 102 15.68 -8.47 -2.86
CA ASP A 102 15.72 -9.02 -4.22
C ASP A 102 14.30 -9.33 -4.79
N GLY A 103 13.32 -8.49 -4.45
CA GLY A 103 11.90 -8.66 -4.85
C GLY A 103 11.11 -9.71 -4.06
N GLN A 104 11.77 -10.43 -3.13
CA GLN A 104 11.14 -11.39 -2.24
C GLN A 104 10.76 -10.75 -0.91
N LEU A 105 9.53 -11.00 -0.45
CA LEU A 105 9.08 -10.60 0.88
C LEU A 105 9.78 -11.43 1.95
N ILE A 106 10.39 -10.76 2.94
CA ILE A 106 11.14 -11.38 4.02
C ILE A 106 10.76 -10.82 5.39
N ILE A 107 10.97 -11.63 6.42
CA ILE A 107 11.00 -11.18 7.82
C ILE A 107 12.36 -10.56 8.10
N VAL A 108 12.39 -9.26 8.41
CA VAL A 108 13.61 -8.58 8.87
C VAL A 108 13.90 -8.99 10.32
N ALA A 109 12.91 -8.87 11.19
CA ALA A 109 13.01 -9.31 12.59
C ALA A 109 11.62 -9.53 13.21
N PRO A 110 11.40 -10.64 13.95
CA PRO A 110 10.23 -10.76 14.82
C PRO A 110 10.37 -9.84 16.04
N LEU A 111 9.28 -9.22 16.49
CA LEU A 111 9.26 -8.40 17.70
C LEU A 111 9.31 -9.29 18.95
N ASP A 112 9.92 -8.79 20.03
CA ASP A 112 9.95 -9.50 21.31
C ASP A 112 8.55 -9.67 21.91
N GLY A 113 8.24 -10.88 22.40
CA GLY A 113 6.92 -11.21 22.96
C GLY A 113 5.78 -11.22 21.93
N SER A 114 6.10 -11.25 20.64
CA SER A 114 5.10 -11.29 19.57
C SER A 114 4.63 -12.71 19.22
N PRO A 115 3.42 -12.84 18.65
CA PRO A 115 2.94 -14.09 18.06
C PRO A 115 3.92 -14.69 17.03
N ALA A 116 4.56 -13.87 16.19
CA ALA A 116 5.56 -14.32 15.23
C ALA A 116 6.76 -14.98 15.95
N LYS A 117 7.25 -14.36 17.03
CA LYS A 117 8.37 -14.93 17.81
C LYS A 117 7.98 -16.21 18.54
N GLU A 118 6.78 -16.24 19.13
CA GLU A 118 6.22 -17.43 19.80
C GLU A 118 6.11 -18.63 18.83
N ALA A 119 5.77 -18.37 17.58
CA ALA A 119 5.66 -19.39 16.53
C ALA A 119 6.99 -19.77 15.86
N GLY A 120 8.13 -19.27 16.36
CA GLY A 120 9.46 -19.62 15.84
C GLY A 120 9.80 -19.02 14.48
N VAL A 121 9.12 -17.92 14.11
CA VAL A 121 9.52 -17.09 12.97
C VAL A 121 10.89 -16.45 13.29
N LEU A 122 11.82 -16.48 12.33
CA LEU A 122 13.15 -15.90 12.49
C LEU A 122 13.43 -14.85 11.42
N ALA A 123 14.42 -14.00 11.71
CA ALA A 123 14.98 -13.09 10.73
C ALA A 123 15.51 -13.87 9.51
N GLY A 124 15.20 -13.37 8.32
CA GLY A 124 15.57 -14.00 7.05
C GLY A 124 14.58 -15.04 6.53
N ASP A 125 13.53 -15.39 7.29
CA ASP A 125 12.44 -16.22 6.75
C ASP A 125 11.79 -15.48 5.56
N LYS A 126 11.73 -16.14 4.40
CA LYS A 126 10.99 -15.64 3.23
C LYS A 126 9.52 -15.94 3.42
N ILE A 127 8.65 -14.96 3.19
CA ILE A 127 7.21 -15.19 3.17
C ILE A 127 6.86 -15.56 1.73
N LEU A 128 6.43 -16.79 1.50
CA LEU A 128 6.01 -17.26 0.18
C LEU A 128 4.53 -16.94 -0.07
N GLU A 129 3.67 -17.18 0.93
CA GLU A 129 2.24 -16.97 0.85
C GLU A 129 1.67 -16.31 2.11
N ILE A 130 0.61 -15.52 1.93
CA ILE A 130 -0.23 -14.92 2.99
C ILE A 130 -1.68 -15.33 2.70
N GLU A 131 -2.33 -16.06 3.61
CA GLU A 131 -3.69 -16.59 3.40
C GLU A 131 -3.83 -17.36 2.07
N SER A 132 -2.87 -18.24 1.75
CA SER A 132 -2.79 -18.99 0.49
C SER A 132 -2.55 -18.14 -0.78
N ASN A 133 -2.32 -16.83 -0.66
CA ASN A 133 -1.98 -15.97 -1.78
C ASN A 133 -0.46 -15.81 -1.88
N GLY A 134 0.10 -16.13 -3.05
CA GLY A 134 1.51 -15.91 -3.34
C GLY A 134 1.93 -14.44 -3.19
N THR A 135 3.16 -14.24 -2.74
CA THR A 135 3.73 -12.90 -2.43
C THR A 135 4.69 -12.38 -3.50
N VAL A 136 4.85 -13.11 -4.62
CA VAL A 136 5.72 -12.65 -5.71
C VAL A 136 5.17 -11.36 -6.31
N GLY A 137 5.99 -10.31 -6.34
CA GLY A 137 5.61 -9.01 -6.87
C GLY A 137 4.67 -8.19 -5.98
N ILE A 138 4.39 -8.64 -4.74
CA ILE A 138 3.59 -7.88 -3.79
C ILE A 138 4.38 -6.66 -3.29
N SER A 139 3.73 -5.51 -3.15
CA SER A 139 4.34 -4.38 -2.47
C SER A 139 4.44 -4.62 -0.96
N LEU A 140 5.40 -3.97 -0.29
CA LEU A 140 5.53 -4.07 1.16
C LEU A 140 4.25 -3.62 1.87
N THR A 141 3.63 -2.57 1.36
CA THR A 141 2.40 -1.98 1.90
C THR A 141 1.20 -2.93 1.77
N GLU A 142 1.02 -3.58 0.62
CA GLU A 142 -0.03 -4.58 0.43
C GLU A 142 0.18 -5.80 1.34
N ALA A 143 1.42 -6.27 1.47
CA ALA A 143 1.74 -7.37 2.37
C ALA A 143 1.39 -7.03 3.83
N VAL A 144 1.77 -5.84 4.29
CA VAL A 144 1.40 -5.33 5.63
C VAL A 144 -0.12 -5.26 5.77
N SER A 145 -0.84 -4.75 4.77
CA SER A 145 -2.30 -4.65 4.81
C SER A 145 -2.99 -6.01 4.89
N LYS A 146 -2.43 -7.05 4.25
CA LYS A 146 -2.97 -8.43 4.31
C LYS A 146 -2.68 -9.13 5.65
N ILE A 147 -1.54 -8.85 6.27
CA ILE A 147 -1.12 -9.46 7.54
C ILE A 147 -1.76 -8.78 8.74
N ARG A 148 -2.16 -7.52 8.60
CA ARG A 148 -2.93 -6.79 9.60
C ARG A 148 -4.41 -7.18 9.54
N GLY A 149 -5.06 -7.11 10.69
CA GLY A 149 -6.45 -7.47 10.84
C GLY A 149 -6.91 -7.28 12.28
N GLU A 150 -8.12 -7.77 12.57
CA GLU A 150 -8.66 -7.71 13.93
C GLU A 150 -7.86 -8.58 14.88
N ALA A 151 -7.61 -8.06 16.08
CA ALA A 151 -6.93 -8.81 17.12
C ALA A 151 -7.77 -10.02 17.54
N GLY A 152 -7.12 -11.17 17.71
CA GLY A 152 -7.79 -12.45 18.01
C GLY A 152 -8.11 -13.29 16.77
N THR A 153 -7.91 -12.77 15.56
CA THR A 153 -7.99 -13.56 14.33
C THR A 153 -6.68 -14.31 14.06
N LEU A 154 -6.75 -15.42 13.31
CA LEU A 154 -5.57 -16.14 12.86
C LEU A 154 -5.17 -15.65 11.48
N SER A 155 -3.87 -15.53 11.24
CA SER A 155 -3.31 -15.40 9.90
C SER A 155 -2.35 -16.53 9.61
N THR A 156 -2.43 -17.05 8.39
CA THR A 156 -1.65 -18.18 7.93
C THR A 156 -0.56 -17.70 6.98
N LEU A 157 0.69 -17.94 7.35
CA LEU A 157 1.86 -17.63 6.53
C LEU A 157 2.58 -18.90 6.11
N LYS A 158 2.89 -19.01 4.82
CA LYS A 158 3.85 -20.00 4.32
C LYS A 158 5.23 -19.36 4.27
N LEU A 159 6.15 -19.88 5.07
CA LEU A 159 7.50 -19.37 5.21
C LEU A 159 8.52 -20.34 4.61
N GLN A 160 9.60 -19.81 4.03
CA GLN A 160 10.75 -20.58 3.60
C GLN A 160 12.00 -20.12 4.33
N ARG A 161 12.72 -21.08 4.91
CA ARG A 161 14.04 -20.88 5.54
C ARG A 161 15.05 -21.77 4.84
N ASN A 162 16.02 -21.14 4.17
CA ASN A 162 16.91 -21.85 3.23
C ASN A 162 16.06 -22.56 2.17
N ASP A 163 16.10 -23.89 2.10
CA ASP A 163 15.31 -24.72 1.18
C ASP A 163 14.12 -25.42 1.86
N ASN A 164 13.89 -25.19 3.16
CA ASN A 164 12.78 -25.78 3.89
C ASN A 164 11.59 -24.84 3.94
N GLU A 165 10.44 -25.32 3.46
CA GLU A 165 9.16 -24.64 3.60
C GLU A 165 8.45 -25.10 4.87
N LYS A 166 7.81 -24.15 5.56
CA LYS A 166 6.96 -24.40 6.73
C LYS A 166 5.74 -23.51 6.66
N GLU A 167 4.58 -24.07 6.94
CA GLU A 167 3.37 -23.30 7.15
C GLU A 167 3.24 -22.97 8.65
N VAL A 168 2.92 -21.72 8.95
CA VAL A 168 2.85 -21.22 10.32
C VAL A 168 1.54 -20.45 10.49
N LEU A 169 0.73 -20.88 11.47
CA LEU A 169 -0.44 -20.14 11.91
C LEU A 169 -0.04 -19.16 13.01
N LEU A 170 -0.40 -17.89 12.83
CA LEU A 170 -0.04 -16.79 13.70
C LEU A 170 -1.30 -16.11 14.21
N LEU A 171 -1.43 -16.00 15.53
CA LEU A 171 -2.52 -15.25 16.14
C LEU A 171 -2.25 -13.75 16.05
N LEU A 172 -3.17 -12.98 15.48
CA LEU A 172 -3.06 -11.52 15.48
C LEU A 172 -3.31 -10.98 16.88
N ARG A 173 -2.40 -10.13 17.37
CA ARG A 173 -2.55 -9.45 18.65
C ARG A 173 -2.41 -7.95 18.47
N VAL A 174 -2.95 -7.21 19.43
CA VAL A 174 -2.58 -5.80 19.61
C VAL A 174 -1.17 -5.77 20.20
N LEU A 175 -0.28 -5.07 19.53
CA LEU A 175 1.12 -4.90 19.88
C LEU A 175 1.42 -3.41 19.98
N LEU A 176 2.29 -3.06 20.92
CA LEU A 176 2.74 -1.69 21.12
C LEU A 176 4.18 -1.57 20.64
N GLY A 177 4.47 -0.53 19.86
CA GLY A 177 5.78 -0.34 19.26
C GLY A 177 6.05 1.13 18.94
N LYS A 178 7.31 1.53 19.09
CA LYS A 178 7.77 2.86 18.66
C LYS A 178 8.37 2.71 17.27
N ILE A 179 7.70 3.20 16.22
CA ILE A 179 8.35 3.28 14.90
C ILE A 179 9.43 4.37 14.97
N LYS A 180 10.65 4.02 14.57
CA LYS A 180 11.67 4.99 14.21
C LYS A 180 11.50 5.31 12.72
N VAL A 181 10.67 6.30 12.42
CA VAL A 181 10.40 6.70 11.04
C VAL A 181 11.64 7.40 10.48
N MET A 182 12.17 6.91 9.34
CA MET A 182 13.02 7.69 8.47
C MET A 182 12.09 8.46 7.52
N GLU A 183 11.99 9.78 7.71
CA GLU A 183 11.23 10.76 6.91
C GLU A 183 10.09 10.20 6.03
N LEU A 184 8.86 10.20 6.56
CA LEU A 184 7.64 9.95 5.78
C LEU A 184 7.30 11.18 4.94
N ARG A 185 7.12 10.99 3.62
CA ARG A 185 6.45 11.96 2.76
C ARG A 185 5.08 11.42 2.37
N ILE A 186 4.05 12.15 2.77
CA ILE A 186 2.66 11.90 2.42
C ILE A 186 2.25 12.99 1.43
N SER A 187 1.81 12.60 0.25
CA SER A 187 1.11 13.51 -0.66
C SER A 187 -0.35 13.10 -0.73
N GLU A 188 -1.20 13.98 -0.21
CA GLU A 188 -2.65 13.80 -0.22
C GLU A 188 -3.23 14.33 -1.54
N SER A 189 -4.11 13.54 -2.16
CA SER A 189 -4.92 13.98 -3.29
C SER A 189 -6.39 13.92 -2.88
N ALA A 190 -7.08 15.07 -2.98
CA ALA A 190 -8.46 15.22 -2.52
C ALA A 190 -9.37 14.12 -3.10
N GLY A 191 -9.80 13.18 -2.23
CA GLY A 191 -10.73 12.10 -2.57
C GLY A 191 -10.16 10.91 -3.33
N LEU A 192 -8.85 10.88 -3.61
CA LEU A 192 -8.20 9.83 -4.43
C LEU A 192 -7.21 8.97 -3.66
N GLY A 193 -7.21 8.99 -2.33
CA GLY A 193 -6.26 8.26 -1.50
C GLY A 193 -4.92 9.00 -1.32
N GLU A 194 -4.00 8.35 -0.60
CA GLU A 194 -2.71 8.90 -0.22
C GLU A 194 -1.59 8.17 -0.95
N ILE A 195 -0.57 8.89 -1.42
CA ILE A 195 0.68 8.27 -1.85
C ILE A 195 1.68 8.43 -0.73
N LEU A 196 2.20 7.29 -0.25
CA LEU A 196 3.27 7.25 0.73
C LEU A 196 4.58 6.94 0.03
N THR A 197 5.58 7.77 0.31
CA THR A 197 6.96 7.52 -0.08
C THR A 197 7.83 7.50 1.16
N LEU A 198 8.49 6.38 1.41
CA LEU A 198 9.50 6.25 2.48
C LEU A 198 10.89 6.48 1.88
N SER A 199 11.53 7.61 2.19
CA SER A 199 12.86 7.90 1.67
C SER A 199 13.94 7.35 2.61
N GLY A 200 14.47 6.17 2.29
CA GLY A 200 15.63 5.59 2.98
C GLY A 200 16.95 6.20 2.53
N ARG A 201 17.25 7.47 2.86
CA ARG A 201 18.62 8.01 2.70
C ARG A 201 19.44 7.80 3.98
N LYS A 202 20.39 6.86 3.95
CA LYS A 202 21.47 6.76 4.95
C LYS A 202 22.75 7.41 4.38
N LEU A 203 23.15 8.54 4.99
CA LEU A 203 24.48 9.20 5.07
C LEU A 203 25.39 9.30 3.82
N LEU A 204 25.68 10.54 3.41
CA LEU A 204 27.04 11.05 3.12
C LEU A 204 26.98 12.57 2.85
N LYS A 205 27.07 13.40 3.90
CA LYS A 205 27.62 14.79 3.88
C LYS A 205 27.51 15.43 5.27
N LYS A 206 28.42 15.06 6.18
CA LYS A 206 28.93 15.98 7.21
C LYS A 206 30.20 15.40 7.85
N LEU A 207 31.27 15.38 7.06
CA LEU A 207 32.68 15.32 7.49
C LEU A 207 33.54 15.61 6.26
N MET A 208 33.55 16.89 5.90
CA MET A 208 34.66 17.65 5.33
C MET A 208 34.42 19.11 5.72
#